data_AF-A0A7I8VGL9-F1
#
_entry.id   AF-A0A7I8VGL9-F1
#
_cell.length_a   1.000
_cell.length_b   1.000
_cell.length_c   1.000
_cell.angle_alpha   90.00
_cell.angle_beta   90.00
_cell.angle_gamma   90.00
#
_symmetry.space_group_name_H-M   'P 1'
#
loop_
_entity.id
_entity.type
_entity.pdbx_description
1 polymer ?
#
loop_
_entity_poly.entity_id
_entity_poly.type
_entity_poly.pdbx_seq_one_letter_code
_entity_poly.pdbx_strand_id
1 'polypeptide(L)'
;MKSIFILIYIFPFVQNQLIWQLVHKGDGNSPSPRRDCGIGFIQSLKKIVLFGGRGGDGILGDTWIYHTTSKTWREIKTSGPSRRFSFVSGVFGQLYCLTTGEGTSKVVFNDVWCFDLSTEIWTKQTPINEPPSGRYGSVGGISNNQLYLSHGFDKGRRFADTLYFDLISNQWVKLHKDGHSYSPNYPHARCLSGGCILESQLFIYGGCLKGGGAGGPCPAGDSWTFNINDREWTKLPGCASPRTYPAMAPLSSETVILFGGDESSNQVLIGSDSPTDQVAVYDVGRKEWNLRKVVGSIPDRRIGPALTHSGNGVYMFGGSSSNNNLYFLSGNYISSPISESCNQPFFNLIALHGIFMFIGWGVCLQAGAFIARYFRHKDPLWFKIHRILQIVGLLTATAGFICGILSAGLHAFPHGIIGFLVHLIGLQQFTAFCRPHKSVDSKTPKKRVIWENFHRWLGRVCLLFALINCALGLFLALAAKGLYIAFLFYFATVITAYVIAEVRLRWTNKSQVTNSNKEQ
;
A
#
# COMPACT_ATOMS: atom_id res chain seq x y z
N MET A 1 -38.52 -29.61 54.35
CA MET A 1 -37.88 -29.62 53.02
C MET A 1 -37.00 -28.37 52.89
N LYS A 2 -35.68 -28.52 53.05
CA LYS A 2 -34.72 -27.43 52.80
C LYS A 2 -34.16 -27.67 51.39
N SER A 3 -34.62 -26.89 50.42
CA SER A 3 -34.08 -26.94 49.06
C SER A 3 -32.74 -26.21 49.05
N ILE A 4 -31.66 -26.99 48.89
CA ILE A 4 -30.31 -26.49 48.63
C ILE A 4 -30.27 -26.08 47.16
N PHE A 5 -30.21 -24.78 46.89
CA PHE A 5 -29.87 -24.27 45.56
C PHE A 5 -28.36 -24.44 45.37
N ILE A 6 -27.97 -25.46 44.60
CA ILE A 6 -26.61 -25.59 44.07
C ILE A 6 -26.49 -24.54 42.95
N LEU A 7 -25.79 -23.44 43.24
CA LEU A 7 -25.33 -22.52 42.21
C LEU A 7 -24.24 -23.25 41.40
N ILE A 8 -24.62 -23.85 40.28
CA ILE A 8 -23.66 -24.30 39.27
C ILE A 8 -23.10 -23.03 38.62
N TYR A 9 -21.92 -22.61 39.06
CA TYR A 9 -21.10 -21.65 38.32
C TYR A 9 -20.72 -22.32 36.99
N ILE A 10 -21.50 -22.05 35.94
CA ILE A 10 -21.08 -22.28 34.57
C ILE A 10 -19.94 -21.29 34.32
N PHE A 11 -18.69 -21.72 34.54
CA PHE A 11 -17.54 -21.03 33.95
C PHE A 11 -17.74 -21.11 32.44
N PRO A 12 -18.03 -19.99 31.74
CA PRO A 12 -18.07 -20.04 30.30
C PRO A 12 -16.65 -20.36 29.81
N PHE A 13 -16.63 -20.99 28.66
CA PHE A 13 -15.50 -21.50 27.88
C PHE A 13 -14.44 -20.41 27.54
N VAL A 14 -13.80 -19.81 28.55
CA VAL A 14 -12.79 -18.73 28.40
C VAL A 14 -11.38 -19.29 28.16
N GLN A 15 -11.18 -20.60 28.32
CA GLN A 15 -9.84 -21.17 28.51
C GLN A 15 -8.91 -21.15 27.28
N ASN A 16 -9.35 -20.73 26.10
CA ASN A 16 -8.52 -20.78 24.89
C ASN A 16 -8.66 -19.57 23.95
N GLN A 17 -9.30 -18.46 24.34
CA GLN A 17 -9.39 -17.28 23.47
C GLN A 17 -8.02 -16.58 23.32
N LEU A 18 -7.87 -15.76 22.28
CA LEU A 18 -6.74 -14.84 22.20
C LEU A 18 -6.76 -13.89 23.40
N ILE A 19 -5.66 -13.86 24.12
CA ILE A 19 -5.49 -13.04 25.32
C ILE A 19 -4.17 -12.28 25.29
N TRP A 20 -4.25 -10.96 25.46
CA TRP A 20 -3.11 -10.13 25.77
C TRP A 20 -2.85 -10.15 27.28
N GLN A 21 -1.60 -10.39 27.65
CA GLN A 21 -1.14 -10.32 29.03
C GLN A 21 -0.04 -9.27 29.14
N LEU A 22 -0.14 -8.39 30.15
CA LEU A 22 0.95 -7.50 30.51
C LEU A 22 2.01 -8.31 31.27
N VAL A 23 3.17 -8.53 30.64
CA VAL A 23 4.25 -9.36 31.21
C VAL A 23 5.21 -8.53 32.04
N HIS A 24 5.45 -7.31 31.61
CA HIS A 24 6.28 -6.35 32.35
C HIS A 24 5.73 -4.95 32.14
N LYS A 25 5.43 -4.27 33.25
CA LYS A 25 5.09 -2.84 33.25
C LYS A 25 6.40 -2.07 33.17
N GLY A 26 6.54 -1.21 32.17
CA GLY A 26 7.76 -0.45 31.99
C GLY A 26 8.06 0.46 33.20
N ASP A 27 9.33 0.48 33.58
CA ASP A 27 9.89 1.24 34.70
C ASP A 27 11.26 1.83 34.33
N GLY A 28 11.93 2.49 35.30
CA GLY A 28 13.25 3.09 35.09
C GLY A 28 14.39 2.09 34.83
N ASN A 29 14.16 0.80 35.03
CA ASN A 29 15.14 -0.28 34.82
C ASN A 29 14.84 -1.08 33.54
N SER A 30 14.00 -0.53 32.67
CA SER A 30 13.59 -1.15 31.40
C SER A 30 13.90 -0.22 30.22
N PRO A 31 13.95 -0.74 28.98
CA PRO A 31 14.24 0.10 27.82
C PRO A 31 13.22 1.24 27.72
N SER A 32 13.68 2.44 27.37
CA SER A 32 12.80 3.60 27.17
C SER A 32 11.74 3.37 26.08
N PRO A 33 10.59 4.06 26.13
CA PRO A 33 9.57 4.00 25.08
C PRO A 33 10.15 4.31 23.71
N ARG A 34 9.86 3.44 22.73
CA ARG A 34 10.45 3.50 21.39
C ARG A 34 9.59 2.75 20.37
N ARG A 35 9.71 3.13 19.10
CA ARG A 35 9.10 2.45 17.94
C ARG A 35 10.16 2.01 16.93
N ASP A 36 9.77 1.15 16.01
CA ASP A 36 10.61 0.67 14.90
C ASP A 36 11.95 0.05 15.37
N CYS A 37 11.95 -0.52 16.59
CA CYS A 37 13.04 -1.32 17.14
C CYS A 37 12.95 -2.77 16.65
N GLY A 38 13.99 -3.56 16.87
CA GLY A 38 13.98 -5.00 16.61
C GLY A 38 14.00 -5.79 17.92
N ILE A 39 13.19 -6.86 17.97
CA ILE A 39 13.22 -7.83 19.06
C ILE A 39 13.34 -9.25 18.52
N GLY A 40 13.97 -10.14 19.28
CA GLY A 40 14.09 -11.55 18.94
C GLY A 40 14.07 -12.45 20.17
N PHE A 41 13.22 -13.48 20.15
CA PHE A 41 13.14 -14.47 21.20
C PHE A 41 14.05 -15.67 20.91
N ILE A 42 14.90 -16.02 21.87
CA ILE A 42 15.80 -17.17 21.76
C ILE A 42 15.26 -18.30 22.63
N GLN A 43 14.69 -19.30 21.97
CA GLN A 43 13.96 -20.40 22.59
C GLN A 43 14.77 -21.17 23.63
N SER A 44 16.03 -21.49 23.32
CA SER A 44 16.91 -22.28 24.18
C SER A 44 17.23 -21.58 25.51
N LEU A 45 17.27 -20.25 25.50
CA LEU A 45 17.61 -19.45 26.68
C LEU A 45 16.39 -18.81 27.35
N LYS A 46 15.22 -18.83 26.70
CA LYS A 46 14.00 -18.11 27.12
C LYS A 46 14.29 -16.64 27.42
N LYS A 47 14.98 -15.99 26.49
CA LYS A 47 15.38 -14.57 26.56
C LYS A 47 14.88 -13.82 25.34
N ILE A 48 14.55 -12.55 25.50
CA ILE A 48 14.28 -11.63 24.40
C ILE A 48 15.46 -10.67 24.30
N VAL A 49 16.03 -10.51 23.11
CA VAL A 49 16.93 -9.40 22.80
C VAL A 49 16.13 -8.27 22.20
N LEU A 50 16.48 -7.04 22.58
CA LEU A 50 16.00 -5.82 21.97
C LEU A 50 17.20 -4.98 21.52
N PHE A 51 17.09 -4.38 20.34
CA PHE A 51 18.07 -3.42 19.85
C PHE A 51 17.40 -2.22 19.18
N GLY A 52 17.99 -1.04 19.40
CA GLY A 52 17.74 0.16 18.62
C GLY A 52 16.30 0.70 18.69
N GLY A 53 15.86 1.33 17.61
CA GLY A 53 14.56 1.99 17.49
C GLY A 53 14.64 3.52 17.61
N ARG A 54 13.47 4.15 17.59
CA ARG A 54 13.31 5.61 17.73
C ARG A 54 12.52 5.92 19.00
N GLY A 55 13.17 6.57 19.96
CA GLY A 55 12.56 7.08 21.18
C GLY A 55 12.26 8.58 21.10
N GLY A 56 11.78 9.14 22.21
CA GLY A 56 11.50 10.58 22.34
C GLY A 56 12.72 11.47 22.09
N ASP A 57 13.89 11.03 22.58
CA ASP A 57 15.15 11.77 22.49
C ASP A 57 15.98 11.45 21.22
N GLY A 58 15.39 10.71 20.27
CA GLY A 58 16.00 10.40 18.99
C GLY A 58 16.25 8.90 18.76
N ILE A 59 17.23 8.61 17.90
CA ILE A 59 17.53 7.24 17.46
C ILE A 59 18.40 6.54 18.50
N LEU A 60 18.04 5.30 18.81
CA LEU A 60 18.63 4.49 19.87
C LEU A 60 19.50 3.38 19.27
N GLY A 61 20.47 2.90 20.05
CA GLY A 61 21.43 1.85 19.66
C GLY A 61 21.91 1.02 20.85
N ASP A 62 21.16 1.08 21.94
CA ASP A 62 21.31 0.26 23.13
C ASP A 62 20.81 -1.16 22.87
N THR A 63 21.44 -2.13 23.54
CA THR A 63 21.06 -3.55 23.51
C THR A 63 20.52 -3.93 24.88
N TRP A 64 19.37 -4.60 24.91
CA TRP A 64 18.74 -5.05 26.14
C TRP A 64 18.38 -6.53 26.05
N ILE A 65 18.45 -7.20 27.19
CA ILE A 65 18.01 -8.59 27.35
C ILE A 65 16.89 -8.63 28.38
N TYR A 66 15.75 -9.20 28.00
CA TYR A 66 14.69 -9.56 28.93
C TYR A 66 14.79 -11.04 29.29
N HIS A 67 14.85 -11.34 30.59
CA HIS A 67 14.82 -12.69 31.11
C HIS A 67 13.37 -13.08 31.42
N THR A 68 12.77 -14.02 30.70
CA THR A 68 11.34 -14.33 30.89
C THR A 68 11.06 -15.05 32.21
N THR A 69 12.05 -15.72 32.80
CA THR A 69 11.91 -16.43 34.08
C THR A 69 11.87 -15.46 35.26
N SER A 70 12.84 -14.54 35.34
CA SER A 70 12.89 -13.52 36.40
C SER A 70 12.02 -12.30 36.11
N LYS A 71 11.52 -12.17 34.88
CA LYS A 71 10.72 -11.04 34.38
C LYS A 71 11.41 -9.68 34.47
N THR A 72 12.74 -9.68 34.30
CA THR A 72 13.59 -8.48 34.42
C THR A 72 14.29 -8.14 33.12
N TRP A 73 14.48 -6.84 32.89
CA TRP A 73 15.34 -6.30 31.85
C TRP A 73 16.76 -6.10 32.39
N ARG A 74 17.75 -6.24 31.50
CA ARG A 74 19.13 -5.86 31.74
C ARG A 74 19.72 -5.21 30.48
N GLU A 75 20.32 -4.04 30.66
CA GLU A 75 21.05 -3.37 29.59
C GLU A 75 22.41 -4.05 29.39
N ILE A 76 22.80 -4.26 28.13
CA ILE A 76 24.09 -4.83 27.76
C ILE A 76 25.00 -3.72 27.28
N LYS A 77 26.06 -3.45 28.05
CA LYS A 77 27.12 -2.50 27.67
C LYS A 77 28.12 -3.21 26.77
N THR A 78 27.91 -3.11 25.46
CA THR A 78 28.76 -3.75 24.45
C THR A 78 28.98 -2.82 23.26
N SER A 79 30.08 -2.99 22.55
CA SER A 79 30.30 -2.30 21.27
C SER A 79 29.53 -3.05 20.18
N GLY A 80 28.93 -2.33 19.24
CA GLY A 80 28.07 -2.98 18.25
C GLY A 80 27.62 -2.06 17.11
N PRO A 81 26.53 -2.42 16.42
CA PRO A 81 26.02 -1.64 15.30
C PRO A 81 25.69 -0.20 15.72
N SER A 82 25.87 0.74 14.79
CA SER A 82 25.42 2.11 14.99
C SER A 82 23.92 2.16 15.27
N ARG A 83 23.50 3.13 16.12
CA ARG A 83 22.10 3.44 16.42
C ARG A 83 21.25 3.53 15.15
N ARG A 84 20.11 2.84 15.12
CA ARG A 84 19.25 2.72 13.94
C ARG A 84 17.85 2.24 14.28
N PHE A 85 16.92 2.47 13.37
CA PHE A 85 15.54 2.00 13.42
C PHE A 85 15.09 1.44 12.07
N SER A 86 13.95 0.74 12.04
CA SER A 86 13.32 0.22 10.81
C SER A 86 14.25 -0.68 9.97
N PHE A 87 15.00 -1.51 10.67
CA PHE A 87 15.88 -2.54 10.12
C PHE A 87 15.21 -3.92 10.14
N VAL A 88 15.76 -4.87 9.39
CA VAL A 88 15.32 -6.27 9.43
C VAL A 88 16.16 -7.01 10.45
N SER A 89 15.52 -7.86 11.25
CA SER A 89 16.19 -8.70 12.24
C SER A 89 15.54 -10.07 12.36
N GLY A 90 16.26 -11.02 12.95
CA GLY A 90 15.76 -12.36 13.24
C GLY A 90 16.71 -13.14 14.14
N VAL A 91 16.32 -14.36 14.47
CA VAL A 91 17.09 -15.26 15.35
C VAL A 91 17.49 -16.52 14.59
N PHE A 92 18.78 -16.90 14.70
CA PHE A 92 19.33 -18.18 14.25
C PHE A 92 20.09 -18.84 15.39
N GLY A 93 19.55 -19.94 15.95
CA GLY A 93 20.14 -20.57 17.13
C GLY A 93 20.16 -19.62 18.33
N GLN A 94 21.37 -19.23 18.77
CA GLN A 94 21.59 -18.23 19.83
C GLN A 94 22.04 -16.86 19.30
N LEU A 95 22.01 -16.67 17.98
CA LEU A 95 22.38 -15.42 17.34
C LEU A 95 21.14 -14.58 17.05
N TYR A 96 21.15 -13.32 17.48
CA TYR A 96 20.23 -12.30 17.00
C TYR A 96 20.94 -11.47 15.93
N CYS A 97 20.51 -11.60 14.67
CA CYS A 97 21.14 -10.90 13.56
C CYS A 97 20.23 -9.80 13.01
N LEU A 98 20.86 -8.74 12.51
CA LEU A 98 20.18 -7.61 11.87
C LEU A 98 20.91 -7.14 10.62
N THR A 99 20.16 -6.47 9.76
CA THR A 99 20.68 -5.77 8.59
C THR A 99 19.82 -4.56 8.28
N THR A 100 20.35 -3.61 7.52
CA THR A 100 19.65 -2.40 7.06
C THR A 100 19.27 -1.43 8.19
N GLY A 101 18.38 -0.47 7.92
CA GLY A 101 17.90 0.54 8.86
C GLY A 101 18.43 1.94 8.56
N GLU A 102 17.82 2.93 9.20
CA GLU A 102 18.23 4.34 9.14
C GLU A 102 18.74 4.79 10.51
N GLY A 103 19.87 5.51 10.52
CA GLY A 103 20.49 6.10 11.70
C GLY A 103 20.42 7.63 11.70
N THR A 104 21.22 8.25 12.56
CA THR A 104 21.30 9.71 12.68
C THR A 104 21.70 10.35 11.34
N SER A 105 21.20 11.55 11.07
CA SER A 105 21.48 12.30 9.84
C SER A 105 21.08 11.58 8.54
N LYS A 106 20.06 10.70 8.61
CA LYS A 106 19.54 9.92 7.48
C LYS A 106 20.58 8.99 6.85
N VAL A 107 21.56 8.54 7.64
CA VAL A 107 22.50 7.51 7.19
C VAL A 107 21.74 6.20 7.11
N VAL A 108 21.73 5.60 5.93
CA VAL A 108 21.05 4.33 5.68
C VAL A 108 22.10 3.21 5.57
N PHE A 109 21.85 2.10 6.25
CA PHE A 109 22.82 1.01 6.38
C PHE A 109 22.51 -0.19 5.48
N ASN A 110 23.54 -0.99 5.19
CA ASN A 110 23.47 -2.29 4.52
C ASN A 110 24.41 -3.34 5.14
N ASP A 111 25.01 -3.03 6.28
CA ASP A 111 25.85 -3.98 7.02
C ASP A 111 24.99 -5.07 7.66
N VAL A 112 25.66 -6.18 8.02
CA VAL A 112 25.06 -7.28 8.78
C VAL A 112 25.81 -7.40 10.10
N TRP A 113 25.05 -7.47 11.19
CA TRP A 113 25.58 -7.67 12.54
C TRP A 113 24.84 -8.82 13.20
N CYS A 114 25.56 -9.63 13.96
CA CYS A 114 24.99 -10.69 14.77
C CYS A 114 25.45 -10.55 16.22
N PHE A 115 24.49 -10.61 17.14
CA PHE A 115 24.70 -10.61 18.58
C PHE A 115 24.60 -12.04 19.09
N ASP A 116 25.67 -12.52 19.71
CA ASP A 116 25.69 -13.83 20.36
C ASP A 116 25.25 -13.69 21.81
N LEU A 117 24.15 -14.33 22.21
CA LEU A 117 23.66 -14.24 23.60
C LEU A 117 24.48 -15.06 24.58
N SER A 118 25.29 -16.01 24.11
CA SER A 118 26.16 -16.80 24.97
C SER A 118 27.36 -15.98 25.43
N THR A 119 27.88 -15.10 24.57
CA THR A 119 29.04 -14.24 24.86
C THR A 119 28.68 -12.78 25.15
N GLU A 120 27.46 -12.36 24.79
CA GLU A 120 26.96 -10.98 24.85
C GLU A 120 27.78 -9.99 24.01
N ILE A 121 28.29 -10.47 22.88
CA ILE A 121 29.15 -9.72 21.96
C ILE A 121 28.46 -9.58 20.59
N TRP A 122 28.53 -8.37 20.02
CA TRP A 122 28.19 -8.12 18.62
C TRP A 122 29.39 -8.42 17.71
N THR A 123 29.12 -9.08 16.59
CA THR A 123 30.11 -9.32 15.53
C THR A 123 29.57 -8.79 14.20
N LYS A 124 30.33 -7.89 13.58
CA LYS A 124 30.06 -7.42 12.22
C LYS A 124 30.45 -8.50 11.23
N GLN A 125 29.52 -8.89 10.37
CA GLN A 125 29.79 -9.84 9.31
C GLN A 125 30.49 -9.12 8.14
N THR A 126 31.36 -9.83 7.43
CA THR A 126 32.09 -9.31 6.27
C THR A 126 31.72 -10.15 5.05
N PRO A 127 30.64 -9.81 4.33
CA PRO A 127 30.16 -10.62 3.20
C PRO A 127 31.24 -10.83 2.13
N ILE A 128 31.25 -12.01 1.51
CA ILE A 128 32.18 -12.36 0.43
C ILE A 128 31.89 -11.55 -0.84
N ASN A 129 30.62 -11.23 -1.08
CA ASN A 129 30.16 -10.48 -2.24
C ASN A 129 29.59 -9.11 -1.84
N GLU A 130 29.33 -8.27 -2.85
CA GLU A 130 28.81 -6.94 -2.60
C GLU A 130 27.42 -6.99 -1.92
N PRO A 131 27.25 -6.28 -0.78
CA PRO A 131 25.96 -6.19 -0.11
C PRO A 131 24.96 -5.40 -0.97
N PRO A 132 23.64 -5.63 -0.78
CA PRO A 132 22.62 -4.81 -1.41
C PRO A 132 22.75 -3.35 -0.99
N SER A 133 22.12 -2.44 -1.75
CA SER A 133 22.03 -1.03 -1.36
C SER A 133 21.37 -0.88 0.00
N GLY A 134 21.89 0.06 0.79
CA GLY A 134 21.29 0.43 2.07
C GLY A 134 19.85 0.86 1.91
N ARG A 135 19.03 0.51 2.90
CA ARG A 135 17.59 0.79 2.92
C ARG A 135 17.05 0.78 4.34
N TYR A 136 15.84 1.30 4.54
CA TYR A 136 15.06 1.13 5.77
C TYR A 136 13.60 0.86 5.43
N GLY A 137 12.77 0.55 6.43
CA GLY A 137 11.35 0.24 6.19
C GLY A 137 11.18 -1.03 5.35
N SER A 138 12.17 -1.91 5.40
CA SER A 138 12.18 -3.19 4.71
C SER A 138 11.51 -4.24 5.59
N VAL A 139 11.20 -5.39 5.00
CA VAL A 139 10.60 -6.53 5.70
C VAL A 139 11.47 -7.76 5.51
N GLY A 140 11.38 -8.69 6.45
CA GLY A 140 12.20 -9.90 6.41
C GLY A 140 12.20 -10.62 7.75
N GLY A 141 13.24 -11.41 7.95
CA GLY A 141 13.41 -12.26 9.12
C GLY A 141 14.42 -13.35 8.83
N ILE A 142 14.55 -14.30 9.75
CA ILE A 142 15.40 -15.48 9.54
C ILE A 142 14.52 -16.72 9.37
N SER A 143 14.87 -17.53 8.37
CA SER A 143 14.42 -18.91 8.25
C SER A 143 15.63 -19.79 8.01
N ASN A 144 15.73 -20.89 8.76
CA ASN A 144 16.94 -21.70 8.84
C ASN A 144 18.16 -20.82 9.14
N ASN A 145 19.19 -20.85 8.28
CA ASN A 145 20.41 -20.06 8.37
C ASN A 145 20.41 -18.81 7.48
N GLN A 146 19.26 -18.39 6.95
CA GLN A 146 19.16 -17.35 5.94
C GLN A 146 18.40 -16.13 6.46
N LEU A 147 19.05 -14.97 6.45
CA LEU A 147 18.47 -13.68 6.80
C LEU A 147 17.86 -13.04 5.55
N TYR A 148 16.55 -13.14 5.38
CA TYR A 148 15.81 -12.58 4.26
C TYR A 148 15.59 -11.08 4.42
N LEU A 149 15.64 -10.38 3.31
CA LEU A 149 15.42 -8.95 3.17
C LEU A 149 14.59 -8.70 1.91
N SER A 150 13.53 -7.91 2.03
CA SER A 150 12.66 -7.57 0.92
C SER A 150 12.18 -6.13 1.02
N HIS A 151 12.05 -5.49 -0.14
CA HIS A 151 11.56 -4.11 -0.29
C HIS A 151 12.39 -3.09 0.51
N GLY A 152 11.78 -1.96 0.89
CA GLY A 152 12.42 -0.87 1.65
C GLY A 152 12.51 0.42 0.86
N PHE A 153 13.21 1.40 1.42
CA PHE A 153 13.40 2.71 0.83
C PHE A 153 14.80 3.27 1.09
N ASP A 154 15.36 3.96 0.10
CA ASP A 154 16.53 4.81 0.22
C ASP A 154 16.48 5.95 -0.80
N LYS A 155 16.87 7.17 -0.40
CA LYS A 155 17.06 8.35 -1.28
C LYS A 155 15.96 8.56 -2.33
N GLY A 156 14.69 8.44 -1.91
CA GLY A 156 13.56 8.66 -2.80
C GLY A 156 13.22 7.47 -3.69
N ARG A 157 13.92 6.34 -3.60
CA ARG A 157 13.62 5.08 -4.30
C ARG A 157 13.02 4.08 -3.33
N ARG A 158 11.96 3.39 -3.76
CA ARG A 158 11.44 2.20 -3.08
C ARG A 158 11.96 0.96 -3.77
N PHE A 159 12.13 -0.13 -3.04
CA PHE A 159 12.60 -1.38 -3.62
C PHE A 159 11.48 -2.43 -3.67
N ALA A 160 11.59 -3.34 -4.63
CA ALA A 160 10.75 -4.53 -4.79
C ALA A 160 11.56 -5.85 -4.89
N ASP A 161 12.89 -5.77 -4.78
CA ASP A 161 13.74 -6.96 -4.75
C ASP A 161 13.55 -7.78 -3.47
N THR A 162 13.89 -9.07 -3.57
CA THR A 162 13.94 -10.00 -2.44
C THR A 162 15.22 -10.79 -2.52
N LEU A 163 15.89 -10.91 -1.38
CA LEU A 163 17.22 -11.46 -1.24
C LEU A 163 17.40 -12.05 0.15
N TYR A 164 18.40 -12.88 0.35
CA TYR A 164 18.83 -13.31 1.67
C TYR A 164 20.34 -13.24 1.82
N PHE A 165 20.78 -13.11 3.06
CA PHE A 165 22.16 -13.31 3.45
C PHE A 165 22.28 -14.68 4.11
N ASP A 166 23.16 -15.53 3.56
CA ASP A 166 23.45 -16.84 4.14
C ASP A 166 24.43 -16.69 5.30
N LEU A 167 24.01 -17.04 6.52
CA LEU A 167 24.81 -16.87 7.73
C LEU A 167 25.99 -17.84 7.83
N ILE A 168 26.01 -18.90 7.01
CA ILE A 168 27.08 -19.92 7.02
C ILE A 168 28.10 -19.62 5.93
N SER A 169 27.64 -19.42 4.70
CA SER A 169 28.51 -19.10 3.57
C SER A 169 28.84 -17.61 3.45
N ASN A 170 28.23 -16.76 4.30
CA ASN A 170 28.57 -15.34 4.46
C ASN A 170 28.48 -14.56 3.13
N GLN A 171 27.39 -14.79 2.39
CA GLN A 171 27.17 -14.18 1.08
C GLN A 171 25.69 -13.83 0.86
N TRP A 172 25.44 -12.80 0.05
CA TRP A 172 24.11 -12.40 -0.38
C TRP A 172 23.66 -13.18 -1.62
N VAL A 173 22.42 -13.62 -1.62
CA VAL A 173 21.77 -14.28 -2.76
C VAL A 173 20.49 -13.54 -3.12
N LYS A 174 20.36 -13.17 -4.40
CA LYS A 174 19.17 -12.49 -4.93
C LYS A 174 18.15 -13.51 -5.42
N LEU A 175 16.93 -13.43 -4.92
CA LEU A 175 15.83 -14.33 -5.27
C LEU A 175 14.83 -13.70 -6.23
N HIS A 176 14.53 -12.42 -6.03
CA HIS A 176 13.62 -11.65 -6.88
C HIS A 176 14.30 -10.35 -7.31
N LYS A 177 14.15 -10.00 -8.59
CA LYS A 177 14.75 -8.78 -9.16
C LYS A 177 13.96 -7.55 -8.72
N ASP A 178 14.65 -6.42 -8.65
CA ASP A 178 13.97 -5.15 -8.37
C ASP A 178 13.18 -4.70 -9.62
N GLY A 179 11.86 -4.85 -9.56
CA GLY A 179 10.94 -4.47 -10.63
C GLY A 179 10.15 -3.22 -10.27
N HIS A 180 10.42 -2.10 -10.95
CA HIS A 180 9.64 -0.85 -10.81
C HIS A 180 8.44 -0.79 -11.76
N SER A 181 8.37 -1.74 -12.70
CA SER A 181 7.19 -1.91 -13.54
C SER A 181 6.08 -2.51 -12.70
N TYR A 182 4.92 -1.88 -12.78
CA TYR A 182 3.75 -2.40 -12.09
C TYR A 182 3.40 -3.80 -12.63
N SER A 183 3.07 -4.71 -11.73
CA SER A 183 2.73 -6.09 -12.02
C SER A 183 1.64 -6.59 -11.06
N PRO A 184 0.58 -7.21 -11.57
CA PRO A 184 -0.41 -7.87 -10.71
C PRO A 184 0.10 -9.16 -10.07
N ASN A 185 1.33 -9.60 -10.38
CA ASN A 185 1.87 -10.90 -9.99
C ASN A 185 2.87 -10.83 -8.83
N TYR A 186 3.30 -9.64 -8.42
CA TYR A 186 4.20 -9.47 -7.28
C TYR A 186 3.91 -8.14 -6.56
N PRO A 187 4.27 -8.02 -5.26
CA PRO A 187 4.12 -6.77 -4.54
C PRO A 187 4.97 -5.66 -5.16
N HIS A 188 4.34 -4.50 -5.34
CA HIS A 188 5.03 -3.29 -5.80
C HIS A 188 6.01 -2.75 -4.77
N ALA A 189 6.98 -1.99 -5.28
CA ALA A 189 7.97 -1.30 -4.48
C ALA A 189 7.31 -0.46 -3.37
N ARG A 190 7.70 -0.73 -2.12
CA ARG A 190 7.08 -0.17 -0.91
C ARG A 190 8.06 -0.09 0.24
N CYS A 191 7.69 0.64 1.27
CA CYS A 191 8.39 0.66 2.54
C CYS A 191 7.38 0.75 3.68
N LEU A 192 7.84 0.59 4.92
CA LEU A 192 7.01 0.71 6.13
C LEU A 192 5.89 -0.33 6.17
N SER A 193 6.12 -1.48 5.52
CA SER A 193 5.22 -2.63 5.53
C SER A 193 5.45 -3.47 6.78
N GLY A 194 4.42 -4.21 7.20
CA GLY A 194 4.62 -5.30 8.15
C GLY A 194 5.11 -6.53 7.40
N GLY A 195 5.95 -7.33 8.04
CA GLY A 195 6.32 -8.62 7.50
C GLY A 195 6.96 -9.52 8.53
N CYS A 196 6.88 -10.81 8.27
CA CYS A 196 7.49 -11.86 9.09
C CYS A 196 7.71 -13.10 8.24
N ILE A 197 8.50 -14.04 8.75
CA ILE A 197 8.68 -15.34 8.13
C ILE A 197 7.98 -16.40 8.99
N LEU A 198 7.24 -17.28 8.34
CA LEU A 198 6.73 -18.51 8.91
C LEU A 198 7.19 -19.66 8.01
N GLU A 199 8.03 -20.54 8.56
CA GLU A 199 8.64 -21.66 7.83
C GLU A 199 9.33 -21.19 6.54
N SER A 200 8.82 -21.61 5.37
CA SER A 200 9.33 -21.27 4.04
C SER A 200 8.51 -20.17 3.35
N GLN A 201 7.81 -19.32 4.11
CA GLN A 201 6.99 -18.24 3.57
C GLN A 201 7.30 -16.89 4.21
N LEU A 202 7.66 -15.91 3.40
CA LEU A 202 7.78 -14.50 3.80
C LEU A 202 6.46 -13.78 3.53
N PHE A 203 5.84 -13.27 4.59
CA PHE A 203 4.60 -12.50 4.51
C PHE A 203 4.88 -11.01 4.51
N ILE A 204 4.10 -10.26 3.71
CA ILE A 204 4.12 -8.80 3.67
C ILE A 204 2.67 -8.29 3.73
N TYR A 205 2.45 -7.24 4.54
CA TYR A 205 1.18 -6.54 4.60
C TYR A 205 1.35 -5.01 4.51
N GLY A 206 0.57 -4.39 3.65
CA GLY A 206 0.39 -2.94 3.59
C GLY A 206 1.68 -2.16 3.31
N GLY A 207 1.87 -1.07 4.04
CA GLY A 207 2.99 -0.13 3.87
C GLY A 207 2.65 1.05 2.96
N CYS A 208 3.68 1.74 2.47
CA CYS A 208 3.54 2.98 1.72
C CYS A 208 4.16 2.84 0.33
N LEU A 209 3.35 3.03 -0.72
CA LEU A 209 3.79 2.98 -2.12
C LEU A 209 3.98 4.41 -2.70
N LYS A 210 3.51 5.45 -1.99
CA LYS A 210 3.53 6.85 -2.45
C LYS A 210 4.94 7.37 -2.72
N GLY A 211 5.26 7.61 -4.00
CA GLY A 211 6.51 8.22 -4.47
C GLY A 211 7.59 7.20 -4.85
N GLY A 212 8.71 7.69 -5.37
CA GLY A 212 9.88 6.86 -5.70
C GLY A 212 9.74 5.93 -6.91
N GLY A 213 9.22 6.47 -8.00
CA GLY A 213 9.15 5.82 -9.31
C GLY A 213 7.96 4.89 -9.50
N ALA A 214 7.47 4.23 -8.45
CA ALA A 214 6.35 3.30 -8.52
C ALA A 214 4.97 3.99 -8.45
N GLY A 215 4.83 5.01 -7.59
CA GLY A 215 3.52 5.62 -7.29
C GLY A 215 2.60 4.68 -6.51
N GLY A 216 1.38 5.14 -6.18
CA GLY A 216 0.35 4.30 -5.55
C GLY A 216 -0.08 4.74 -4.13
N PRO A 217 -0.93 3.94 -3.49
CA PRO A 217 -1.56 4.28 -2.22
C PRO A 217 -0.59 4.23 -1.04
N CYS A 218 -0.82 5.12 -0.07
CA CYS A 218 -0.16 5.14 1.22
C CYS A 218 -1.19 5.63 2.24
N PRO A 219 -1.68 4.78 3.17
CA PRO A 219 -1.31 3.37 3.31
C PRO A 219 -1.87 2.46 2.21
N ALA A 220 -1.18 1.34 1.96
CA ALA A 220 -1.70 0.20 1.19
C ALA A 220 -2.29 -0.87 2.12
N GLY A 221 -3.19 -1.69 1.58
CA GLY A 221 -3.87 -2.77 2.30
C GLY A 221 -3.84 -4.12 1.58
N ASP A 222 -2.96 -4.26 0.60
CA ASP A 222 -2.70 -5.56 -0.02
C ASP A 222 -1.76 -6.41 0.84
N SER A 223 -1.94 -7.72 0.75
CA SER A 223 -1.20 -8.74 1.45
C SER A 223 -0.59 -9.72 0.45
N TRP A 224 0.63 -10.17 0.72
CA TRP A 224 1.40 -11.04 -0.17
C TRP A 224 2.20 -12.05 0.63
N THR A 225 2.46 -13.22 0.03
CA THR A 225 3.42 -14.20 0.53
C THR A 225 4.43 -14.54 -0.56
N PHE A 226 5.69 -14.71 -0.19
CA PHE A 226 6.74 -15.23 -1.05
C PHE A 226 7.11 -16.63 -0.58
N ASN A 227 6.89 -17.61 -1.45
CA ASN A 227 7.34 -18.98 -1.20
C ASN A 227 8.85 -19.04 -1.47
N ILE A 228 9.61 -19.34 -0.42
CA ILE A 228 11.07 -19.39 -0.45
C ILE A 228 11.59 -20.52 -1.37
N ASN A 229 10.89 -21.65 -1.41
CA ASN A 229 11.29 -22.83 -2.17
C ASN A 229 11.07 -22.61 -3.67
N ASP A 230 9.87 -22.16 -4.03
CA ASP A 230 9.46 -21.97 -5.43
C ASP A 230 9.93 -20.62 -5.99
N ARG A 231 10.30 -19.68 -5.11
CA ARG A 231 10.71 -18.30 -5.41
C ARG A 231 9.62 -17.48 -6.11
N GLU A 232 8.38 -17.72 -5.73
CA GLU A 232 7.22 -17.08 -6.32
C GLU A 232 6.43 -16.25 -5.30
N TRP A 233 5.95 -15.09 -5.76
CA TRP A 233 5.02 -14.25 -5.03
C TRP A 233 3.58 -14.69 -5.29
N THR A 234 2.78 -14.75 -4.23
CA THR A 234 1.34 -15.00 -4.30
C THR A 234 0.60 -13.90 -3.57
N LYS A 235 -0.41 -13.31 -4.23
CA LYS A 235 -1.30 -12.33 -3.60
C LYS A 235 -2.28 -13.04 -2.66
N LEU A 236 -2.42 -12.52 -1.46
CA LEU A 236 -3.35 -13.03 -0.45
C LEU A 236 -4.66 -12.22 -0.46
N PRO A 237 -5.75 -12.76 0.11
CA PRO A 237 -7.00 -12.01 0.25
C PRO A 237 -6.80 -10.77 1.14
N GLY A 238 -7.59 -9.72 0.90
CA GLY A 238 -7.64 -8.52 1.74
C GLY A 238 -8.60 -8.71 2.91
N CYS A 239 -8.33 -8.05 4.04
CA CYS A 239 -9.25 -8.06 5.18
C CYS A 239 -9.06 -6.89 6.15
N ALA A 240 -7.85 -6.72 6.69
CA ALA A 240 -7.58 -5.60 7.59
C ALA A 240 -7.59 -4.27 6.81
N SER A 241 -7.77 -3.16 7.52
CA SER A 241 -7.69 -1.84 6.88
C SER A 241 -6.26 -1.56 6.39
N PRO A 242 -6.11 -0.79 5.29
CA PRO A 242 -4.82 -0.31 4.81
C PRO A 242 -4.04 0.42 5.92
N ARG A 243 -2.76 0.07 6.11
CA ARG A 243 -1.93 0.66 7.18
C ARG A 243 -0.43 0.70 6.86
N THR A 244 0.28 1.65 7.47
CA THR A 244 1.76 1.72 7.50
C THR A 244 2.30 1.37 8.90
N TYR A 245 3.55 0.92 8.96
CA TYR A 245 4.20 0.48 10.21
C TYR A 245 3.42 -0.56 11.04
N PRO A 246 2.67 -1.51 10.44
CA PRO A 246 2.13 -2.58 11.24
C PRO A 246 3.25 -3.58 11.60
N ALA A 247 3.01 -4.38 12.63
CA ALA A 247 3.90 -5.47 12.98
C ALA A 247 3.24 -6.81 12.67
N MET A 248 4.07 -7.78 12.26
CA MET A 248 3.63 -9.15 12.01
C MET A 248 4.55 -10.13 12.72
N ALA A 249 3.99 -11.26 13.15
CA ALA A 249 4.73 -12.40 13.66
C ALA A 249 3.90 -13.68 13.52
N PRO A 250 4.54 -14.86 13.45
CA PRO A 250 3.85 -16.11 13.65
C PRO A 250 3.23 -16.18 15.05
N LEU A 251 1.97 -16.58 15.16
CA LEU A 251 1.34 -16.94 16.43
C LEU A 251 1.47 -18.44 16.70
N SER A 252 1.47 -19.25 15.64
CA SER A 252 1.71 -20.69 15.65
C SER A 252 2.42 -21.11 14.36
N SER A 253 2.64 -22.41 14.16
CA SER A 253 3.16 -22.97 12.90
C SER A 253 2.25 -22.73 11.69
N GLU A 254 0.97 -22.42 11.90
CA GLU A 254 -0.03 -22.30 10.83
C GLU A 254 -0.70 -20.93 10.77
N THR A 255 -0.33 -20.00 11.66
CA THR A 255 -1.00 -18.71 11.78
C THR A 255 -0.04 -17.55 11.92
N VAL A 256 -0.37 -16.46 11.24
CA VAL A 256 0.36 -15.18 11.29
C VAL A 256 -0.56 -14.10 11.79
N ILE A 257 -0.08 -13.24 12.68
CA ILE A 257 -0.84 -12.08 13.15
C ILE A 257 -0.34 -10.79 12.53
N LEU A 258 -1.24 -9.82 12.47
CA LEU A 258 -0.99 -8.44 12.11
C LEU A 258 -1.58 -7.55 13.20
N PHE A 259 -0.76 -6.66 13.77
CA PHE A 259 -1.18 -5.76 14.85
C PHE A 259 -0.59 -4.36 14.72
N GLY A 260 -1.35 -3.37 15.19
CA GLY A 260 -0.96 -1.96 15.19
C GLY A 260 -0.86 -1.36 13.80
N GLY A 261 -0.03 -0.31 13.70
CA GLY A 261 0.16 0.48 12.49
C GLY A 261 -0.68 1.75 12.48
N ASP A 262 -0.44 2.57 11.45
CA ASP A 262 -1.11 3.83 11.18
C ASP A 262 -1.98 3.69 9.92
N GLU A 263 -3.29 3.87 10.10
CA GLU A 263 -4.31 3.76 9.07
C GLU A 263 -4.64 5.14 8.45
N SER A 264 -4.05 6.20 8.99
CA SER A 264 -4.25 7.57 8.56
C SER A 264 -3.18 8.02 7.55
N SER A 265 -3.58 8.88 6.61
CA SER A 265 -2.65 9.65 5.78
C SER A 265 -3.37 10.81 5.11
N ASN A 266 -2.62 11.71 4.48
CA ASN A 266 -3.19 12.76 3.64
C ASN A 266 -3.88 12.26 2.36
N GLN A 267 -3.79 10.95 2.04
CA GLN A 267 -4.55 10.34 0.95
C GLN A 267 -5.89 9.77 1.43
N VAL A 268 -6.10 9.53 2.72
CA VAL A 268 -7.32 8.89 3.23
C VAL A 268 -8.43 9.94 3.39
N LEU A 269 -9.59 9.67 2.79
CA LEU A 269 -10.78 10.52 2.89
C LEU A 269 -11.86 9.90 3.78
N ILE A 270 -11.99 8.57 3.70
CA ILE A 270 -12.89 7.77 4.54
C ILE A 270 -12.08 6.56 5.01
N GLY A 271 -11.98 6.40 6.32
CA GLY A 271 -11.39 5.24 6.96
C GLY A 271 -11.83 5.18 8.42
N SER A 272 -11.88 3.98 8.98
CA SER A 272 -12.02 3.74 10.40
C SER A 272 -10.69 3.25 10.97
N ASP A 273 -10.33 3.78 12.14
CA ASP A 273 -9.24 3.23 12.92
C ASP A 273 -9.63 1.83 13.41
N SER A 274 -8.72 0.86 13.30
CA SER A 274 -8.99 -0.48 13.83
C SER A 274 -9.16 -0.42 15.36
N PRO A 275 -10.16 -1.12 15.92
CA PRO A 275 -10.32 -1.24 17.37
C PRO A 275 -9.07 -1.79 18.05
N THR A 276 -8.75 -1.31 19.26
CA THR A 276 -7.56 -1.76 20.01
C THR A 276 -7.67 -3.22 20.48
N ASP A 277 -8.89 -3.73 20.65
CA ASP A 277 -9.20 -5.11 21.01
C ASP A 277 -9.21 -6.07 19.81
N GLN A 278 -8.73 -5.63 18.64
CA GLN A 278 -8.73 -6.40 17.41
C GLN A 278 -7.31 -6.83 17.02
N VAL A 279 -7.17 -8.11 16.62
CA VAL A 279 -5.98 -8.63 15.94
C VAL A 279 -6.42 -9.28 14.64
N ALA A 280 -5.72 -8.98 13.54
CA ALA A 280 -5.91 -9.67 12.28
C ALA A 280 -5.06 -10.95 12.28
N VAL A 281 -5.68 -12.07 11.96
CA VAL A 281 -5.05 -13.40 11.94
C VAL A 281 -5.20 -14.00 10.55
N TYR A 282 -4.09 -14.36 9.93
CA TYR A 282 -4.05 -15.14 8.70
C TYR A 282 -3.86 -16.62 9.04
N ASP A 283 -4.79 -17.45 8.58
CA ASP A 283 -4.68 -18.91 8.66
C ASP A 283 -4.08 -19.44 7.35
N VAL A 284 -2.92 -20.09 7.43
CA VAL A 284 -2.19 -20.59 6.26
C VAL A 284 -2.90 -21.77 5.61
N GLY A 285 -3.51 -22.66 6.41
CA GLY A 285 -4.20 -23.84 5.92
C GLY A 285 -5.49 -23.49 5.18
N ARG A 286 -6.27 -22.53 5.71
CA ARG A 286 -7.51 -22.03 5.10
C ARG A 286 -7.31 -20.92 4.08
N LYS A 287 -6.10 -20.32 4.04
CA LYS A 287 -5.74 -19.20 3.16
C LYS A 287 -6.66 -17.99 3.31
N GLU A 288 -7.04 -17.67 4.54
CA GLU A 288 -7.99 -16.60 4.84
C GLU A 288 -7.49 -15.69 5.98
N TRP A 289 -7.88 -14.42 5.90
CA TRP A 289 -7.72 -13.48 6.99
C TRP A 289 -8.99 -13.42 7.84
N ASN A 290 -8.81 -13.28 9.15
CA ASN A 290 -9.88 -13.16 10.12
C ASN A 290 -9.56 -12.00 11.08
N LEU A 291 -10.54 -11.12 11.34
CA LEU A 291 -10.44 -10.11 12.40
C LEU A 291 -11.00 -10.70 13.70
N ARG A 292 -10.17 -10.86 14.71
CA ARG A 292 -10.55 -11.52 15.97
C ARG A 292 -10.49 -10.55 17.13
N LYS A 293 -11.48 -10.67 18.03
CA LYS A 293 -11.45 -9.97 19.31
C LYS A 293 -10.46 -10.63 20.27
N VAL A 294 -9.79 -9.80 21.05
CA VAL A 294 -8.80 -10.21 22.04
C VAL A 294 -9.22 -9.70 23.40
N VAL A 295 -9.03 -10.52 24.43
CA VAL A 295 -9.35 -10.18 25.82
C VAL A 295 -8.07 -9.90 26.64
N GLY A 296 -8.24 -9.47 27.89
CA GLY A 296 -7.14 -9.29 28.84
C GLY A 296 -6.57 -7.87 28.88
N SER A 297 -5.25 -7.75 29.08
CA SER A 297 -4.54 -6.47 29.17
C SER A 297 -4.23 -5.94 27.77
N ILE A 298 -5.26 -5.48 27.09
CA ILE A 298 -5.21 -5.03 25.69
C ILE A 298 -4.26 -3.82 25.57
N PRO A 299 -3.24 -3.89 24.70
CA PRO A 299 -2.36 -2.74 24.46
C PRO A 299 -3.10 -1.60 23.76
N ASP A 300 -2.75 -0.37 24.12
CA ASP A 300 -3.22 0.81 23.38
C ASP A 300 -2.77 0.77 21.91
N ARG A 301 -3.49 1.52 21.07
CA ARG A 301 -3.14 1.72 19.66
C ARG A 301 -1.72 2.23 19.55
N ARG A 302 -0.94 1.62 18.66
CA ARG A 302 0.50 1.89 18.53
C ARG A 302 1.01 1.68 17.11
N ILE A 303 1.95 2.53 16.72
CA ILE A 303 2.55 2.54 15.39
C ILE A 303 4.00 2.06 15.51
N GLY A 304 4.41 1.12 14.65
CA GLY A 304 5.74 0.51 14.66
C GLY A 304 6.10 -0.27 15.92
N PRO A 305 5.20 -1.08 16.52
CA PRO A 305 5.62 -2.01 17.56
C PRO A 305 6.54 -3.10 17.00
N ALA A 306 7.32 -3.75 17.86
CA ALA A 306 8.12 -4.90 17.49
C ALA A 306 7.46 -6.18 18.02
N LEU A 307 7.41 -7.24 17.21
CA LEU A 307 6.86 -8.54 17.56
C LEU A 307 7.91 -9.64 17.39
N THR A 308 7.91 -10.63 18.30
CA THR A 308 8.68 -11.87 18.13
C THR A 308 7.88 -13.06 18.60
N HIS A 309 7.95 -14.15 17.83
CA HIS A 309 7.35 -15.44 18.16
C HIS A 309 8.18 -16.18 19.22
N SER A 310 7.52 -16.86 20.16
CA SER A 310 8.16 -17.64 21.23
C SER A 310 7.84 -19.14 21.22
N GLY A 311 7.26 -19.66 20.15
CA GLY A 311 6.81 -21.06 20.05
C GLY A 311 5.39 -21.31 20.56
N ASN A 312 4.94 -20.50 21.53
CA ASN A 312 3.62 -20.63 22.18
C ASN A 312 2.81 -19.33 22.18
N GLY A 313 3.27 -18.32 21.46
CA GLY A 313 2.66 -17.00 21.44
C GLY A 313 3.60 -15.95 20.86
N VAL A 314 3.24 -14.68 21.04
CA VAL A 314 3.96 -13.53 20.50
C VAL A 314 4.22 -12.50 21.59
N TYR A 315 5.49 -12.13 21.76
CA TYR A 315 5.86 -10.98 22.57
C TYR A 315 5.78 -9.71 21.74
N MET A 316 5.31 -8.63 22.37
CA MET A 316 5.25 -7.30 21.79
C MET A 316 5.90 -6.26 22.69
N PHE A 317 6.77 -5.44 22.10
CA PHE A 317 7.38 -4.31 22.78
C PHE A 317 7.31 -3.03 21.92
N GLY A 318 7.20 -1.90 22.59
CA GLY A 318 7.31 -0.58 21.96
C GLY A 318 6.14 -0.22 21.06
N GLY A 319 6.41 0.69 20.11
CA GLY A 319 5.41 1.40 19.31
C GLY A 319 5.12 2.79 19.86
N SER A 320 4.42 3.63 19.09
CA SER A 320 4.16 5.06 19.38
C SER A 320 3.24 5.35 20.60
N SER A 321 3.31 4.55 21.66
CA SER A 321 2.69 4.84 22.95
C SER A 321 3.72 5.43 23.91
N SER A 322 3.27 6.23 24.87
CA SER A 322 4.11 6.77 25.96
C SER A 322 4.63 5.71 26.94
N ASN A 323 4.23 4.44 26.77
CA ASN A 323 4.68 3.32 27.61
C ASN A 323 5.68 2.40 26.91
N ASN A 324 6.51 1.77 27.74
CA ASN A 324 7.53 0.77 27.44
C ASN A 324 7.15 -0.61 28.01
N ASN A 325 5.85 -0.91 27.97
CA ASN A 325 5.33 -2.18 28.46
C ASN A 325 5.70 -3.33 27.52
N LEU A 326 5.96 -4.50 28.10
CA LEU A 326 6.09 -5.76 27.38
C LEU A 326 4.80 -6.55 27.52
N TYR A 327 4.19 -6.89 26.38
CA TYR A 327 2.98 -7.69 26.31
C TYR A 327 3.25 -9.06 25.71
N PHE A 328 2.38 -10.02 26.01
CA PHE A 328 2.39 -11.35 25.43
C PHE A 328 0.98 -11.75 24.96
N LEU A 329 0.87 -12.11 23.68
CA LEU A 329 -0.35 -12.63 23.07
C LEU A 329 -0.25 -14.15 22.98
N SER A 330 -1.27 -14.84 23.44
CA SER A 330 -1.39 -16.30 23.35
C SER A 330 -2.84 -16.72 23.19
N GLY A 331 -3.08 -18.02 22.96
CA GLY A 331 -4.41 -18.60 22.82
C GLY A 331 -4.73 -19.03 21.39
N ASN A 332 -5.96 -19.51 21.20
CA ASN A 332 -6.49 -20.01 19.94
C ASN A 332 -7.43 -18.98 19.31
N TYR A 333 -7.07 -18.52 18.12
CA TYR A 333 -7.85 -17.54 17.36
C TYR A 333 -9.25 -18.06 16.97
N ILE A 334 -9.44 -19.37 16.82
CA ILE A 334 -10.74 -19.97 16.47
C ILE A 334 -11.73 -19.77 17.61
N SER A 335 -11.27 -19.83 18.86
CA SER A 335 -12.09 -19.62 20.05
C SER A 335 -12.44 -18.16 20.28
N SER A 336 -11.72 -17.22 19.66
CA SER A 336 -12.02 -15.79 19.73
C SER A 336 -13.17 -15.38 18.81
N PRO A 337 -14.11 -14.54 19.28
CA PRO A 337 -15.17 -13.98 18.43
C PRO A 337 -14.62 -13.19 17.24
N ILE A 338 -15.35 -13.21 16.12
CA ILE A 338 -15.08 -12.34 14.98
C ILE A 338 -15.42 -10.90 15.39
N SER A 339 -14.50 -9.96 15.15
CA SER A 339 -14.64 -8.56 15.54
C SER A 339 -15.49 -7.78 14.53
N GLU A 340 -15.09 -7.80 13.26
CA GLU A 340 -15.71 -7.05 12.16
C GLU A 340 -15.57 -7.84 10.85
N SER A 341 -16.35 -7.46 9.83
CA SER A 341 -16.18 -8.01 8.48
C SER A 341 -14.92 -7.43 7.81
N CYS A 342 -14.27 -8.26 6.98
CA CYS A 342 -13.07 -7.93 6.20
C CYS A 342 -13.25 -6.81 5.14
N ASN A 343 -14.40 -6.15 5.08
CA ASN A 343 -14.78 -5.19 4.04
C ASN A 343 -15.10 -3.82 4.63
N GLN A 344 -14.26 -3.33 5.54
CA GLN A 344 -14.42 -1.99 6.09
C GLN A 344 -14.26 -0.93 4.98
N PRO A 345 -15.10 0.13 4.98
CA PRO A 345 -15.02 1.15 3.96
C PRO A 345 -13.69 1.90 4.07
N PHE A 346 -12.91 1.88 3.00
CA PHE A 346 -11.69 2.65 2.88
C PHE A 346 -11.69 3.38 1.53
N PHE A 347 -11.72 4.71 1.57
CA PHE A 347 -11.76 5.54 0.39
C PHE A 347 -10.66 6.60 0.45
N ASN A 348 -9.94 6.75 -0.67
CA ASN A 348 -8.77 7.59 -0.76
C ASN A 348 -8.85 8.55 -1.94
N LEU A 349 -8.00 9.57 -1.88
CA LEU A 349 -7.94 10.67 -2.84
C LEU A 349 -7.49 10.21 -4.25
N ILE A 350 -6.75 9.10 -4.34
CA ILE A 350 -6.38 8.47 -5.63
C ILE A 350 -7.63 7.87 -6.30
N ALA A 351 -8.49 7.20 -5.53
CA ALA A 351 -9.75 6.67 -6.04
C ALA A 351 -10.69 7.81 -6.49
N LEU A 352 -10.78 8.90 -5.69
CA LEU A 352 -11.58 10.08 -6.06
C LEU A 352 -11.05 10.75 -7.33
N HIS A 353 -9.72 10.90 -7.46
CA HIS A 353 -9.06 11.35 -8.68
C HIS A 353 -9.49 10.49 -9.88
N GLY A 354 -9.41 9.17 -9.78
CA GLY A 354 -9.81 8.25 -10.85
C GLY A 354 -11.28 8.40 -11.26
N ILE A 355 -12.19 8.52 -10.28
CA ILE A 355 -13.64 8.70 -10.52
C ILE A 355 -13.90 10.02 -11.27
N PHE A 356 -13.35 11.14 -10.79
CA PHE A 356 -13.52 12.43 -11.44
C PHE A 356 -12.86 12.49 -12.82
N MET A 357 -11.70 11.86 -13.00
CA MET A 357 -11.06 11.72 -14.31
C MET A 357 -11.94 10.92 -15.27
N PHE A 358 -12.55 9.82 -14.83
CA PHE A 358 -13.44 9.03 -15.67
C PHE A 358 -14.73 9.79 -16.02
N ILE A 359 -15.36 10.48 -15.07
CA ILE A 359 -16.56 11.29 -15.33
C ILE A 359 -16.23 12.42 -16.32
N GLY A 360 -15.15 13.16 -16.09
CA GLY A 360 -14.75 14.27 -16.95
C GLY A 360 -14.26 13.83 -18.33
N TRP A 361 -13.14 13.11 -18.37
CA TRP A 361 -12.43 12.73 -19.60
C TRP A 361 -12.97 11.47 -20.27
N GLY A 362 -13.48 10.52 -19.49
CA GLY A 362 -14.12 9.32 -20.01
C GLY A 362 -15.49 9.64 -20.57
N VAL A 363 -16.38 10.25 -19.78
CA VAL A 363 -17.80 10.35 -20.15
C VAL A 363 -18.17 11.71 -20.74
N CYS A 364 -18.10 12.78 -19.96
CA CYS A 364 -18.70 14.07 -20.33
C CYS A 364 -18.03 14.69 -21.57
N LEU A 365 -16.71 14.78 -21.60
CA LEU A 365 -15.98 15.43 -22.69
C LEU A 365 -16.09 14.62 -24.00
N GLN A 366 -16.08 13.27 -23.92
CA GLN A 366 -16.30 12.39 -25.08
C GLN A 366 -17.71 12.53 -25.63
N ALA A 367 -18.73 12.49 -24.76
CA ALA A 367 -20.13 12.64 -25.17
C ALA A 367 -20.38 14.01 -25.81
N GLY A 368 -19.80 15.08 -25.25
CA GLY A 368 -19.89 16.41 -25.82
C GLY A 368 -19.29 16.47 -27.23
N ALA A 369 -18.12 15.86 -27.46
CA ALA A 369 -17.51 15.82 -28.79
C ALA A 369 -18.32 14.98 -29.79
N PHE A 370 -18.89 13.86 -29.34
CA PHE A 370 -19.77 13.01 -30.13
C PHE A 370 -21.02 13.77 -30.60
N ILE A 371 -21.69 14.47 -29.69
CA ILE A 371 -22.88 15.29 -29.99
C ILE A 371 -22.55 16.41 -30.99
N ALA A 372 -21.42 17.09 -30.81
CA ALA A 372 -20.99 18.17 -31.71
C ALA A 372 -20.65 17.70 -33.14
N ARG A 373 -20.34 16.41 -33.32
CA ARG A 373 -20.10 15.83 -34.65
C ARG A 373 -21.39 15.32 -35.29
N TYR A 374 -22.17 14.51 -34.58
CA TYR A 374 -23.23 13.71 -35.20
C TYR A 374 -24.64 14.30 -35.07
N PHE A 375 -24.86 15.26 -34.16
CA PHE A 375 -26.19 15.81 -33.88
C PHE A 375 -26.38 17.26 -34.32
N ARG A 376 -25.51 17.78 -35.21
CA ARG A 376 -25.59 19.17 -35.71
C ARG A 376 -26.93 19.54 -36.35
N HIS A 377 -27.68 18.57 -36.85
CA HIS A 377 -29.03 18.76 -37.41
C HIS A 377 -30.07 19.19 -36.36
N LYS A 378 -29.80 18.98 -35.07
CA LYS A 378 -30.67 19.41 -33.96
C LYS A 378 -30.26 20.77 -33.42
N ASP A 379 -30.06 21.76 -34.27
CA ASP A 379 -29.74 23.13 -33.83
C ASP A 379 -30.99 23.80 -33.21
N PRO A 380 -30.88 24.54 -32.08
CA PRO A 380 -29.68 24.87 -31.30
C PRO A 380 -29.35 23.87 -30.17
N LEU A 381 -30.11 22.78 -30.05
CA LEU A 381 -30.03 21.83 -28.93
C LEU A 381 -28.65 21.16 -28.83
N TRP A 382 -28.06 20.71 -29.95
CA TRP A 382 -26.73 20.07 -29.93
C TRP A 382 -25.67 21.00 -29.33
N PHE A 383 -25.75 22.29 -29.63
CA PHE A 383 -24.77 23.28 -29.19
C PHE A 383 -24.90 23.54 -27.69
N LYS A 384 -26.14 23.64 -27.18
CA LYS A 384 -26.42 23.75 -25.75
C LYS A 384 -25.90 22.53 -24.99
N ILE A 385 -26.23 21.32 -25.44
CA ILE A 385 -25.80 20.07 -24.79
C ILE A 385 -24.28 19.92 -24.84
N HIS A 386 -23.65 20.16 -26.00
CA HIS A 386 -22.19 20.15 -26.13
C HIS A 386 -21.55 21.08 -25.11
N ARG A 387 -22.00 22.34 -25.03
CA ARG A 387 -21.46 23.33 -24.09
C ARG A 387 -21.60 22.89 -22.63
N ILE A 388 -22.76 22.38 -22.23
CA ILE A 388 -23.00 21.90 -20.85
C ILE A 388 -22.04 20.75 -20.53
N LEU A 389 -21.93 19.75 -21.41
CA LEU A 389 -21.04 18.60 -21.22
C LEU A 389 -19.57 19.02 -21.19
N GLN A 390 -19.15 20.01 -21.99
CA GLN A 390 -17.77 20.52 -21.95
C GLN A 390 -17.46 21.24 -20.63
N ILE A 391 -18.39 22.04 -20.10
CA ILE A 391 -18.19 22.77 -18.84
C ILE A 391 -18.17 21.79 -17.66
N VAL A 392 -19.19 20.94 -17.55
CA VAL A 392 -19.29 19.94 -16.46
C VAL A 392 -18.10 18.98 -16.52
N GLY A 393 -17.75 18.52 -17.72
CA GLY A 393 -16.61 17.63 -17.92
C GLY A 393 -15.27 18.27 -17.53
N LEU A 394 -15.06 19.55 -17.87
CA LEU A 394 -13.83 20.25 -17.49
C LEU A 394 -13.78 20.52 -15.97
N LEU A 395 -14.87 20.97 -15.35
CA LEU A 395 -14.92 21.22 -13.91
C LEU A 395 -14.63 19.95 -13.09
N THR A 396 -15.27 18.84 -13.46
CA THR A 396 -15.01 17.54 -12.82
C THR A 396 -13.59 17.06 -13.07
N ALA A 397 -13.07 17.18 -14.30
CA ALA A 397 -11.68 16.86 -14.60
C ALA A 397 -10.68 17.72 -13.80
N THR A 398 -10.95 19.01 -13.62
CA THR A 398 -10.11 19.91 -12.80
C THR A 398 -10.14 19.52 -11.33
N ALA A 399 -11.31 19.21 -10.77
CA ALA A 399 -11.42 18.69 -9.40
C ALA A 399 -10.62 17.39 -9.24
N GLY A 400 -10.73 16.47 -10.19
CA GLY A 400 -9.91 15.26 -10.23
C GLY A 400 -8.42 15.57 -10.33
N PHE A 401 -8.01 16.56 -11.13
CA PHE A 401 -6.60 16.93 -11.33
C PHE A 401 -5.99 17.44 -10.02
N ILE A 402 -6.73 18.28 -9.29
CA ILE A 402 -6.36 18.74 -7.95
C ILE A 402 -6.22 17.55 -6.98
N CYS A 403 -7.15 16.58 -6.99
CA CYS A 403 -7.03 15.37 -6.18
C CYS A 403 -5.73 14.58 -6.50
N GLY A 404 -5.36 14.49 -7.78
CA GLY A 404 -4.12 13.85 -8.23
C GLY A 404 -2.87 14.54 -7.66
N ILE A 405 -2.82 15.87 -7.73
CA ILE A 405 -1.71 16.67 -7.17
C ILE A 405 -1.63 16.52 -5.65
N LEU A 406 -2.76 16.63 -4.94
CA LEU A 406 -2.79 16.53 -3.49
C LEU A 406 -2.38 15.12 -3.00
N SER A 407 -2.77 14.07 -3.74
CA SER A 407 -2.47 12.69 -3.36
C SER A 407 -1.02 12.29 -3.67
N ALA A 408 -0.55 12.53 -4.90
CA ALA A 408 0.70 12.01 -5.41
C ALA A 408 1.75 13.08 -5.70
N GLY A 409 1.43 14.37 -5.63
CA GLY A 409 2.34 15.45 -6.02
C GLY A 409 2.57 15.54 -7.53
N LEU A 410 3.36 16.54 -7.95
CA LEU A 410 3.85 16.67 -9.32
C LEU A 410 5.13 15.85 -9.47
N HIS A 411 4.98 14.59 -9.88
CA HIS A 411 6.13 13.72 -10.17
C HIS A 411 6.26 13.47 -11.67
N ALA A 412 7.50 13.39 -12.14
CA ALA A 412 7.84 13.12 -13.54
C ALA A 412 7.75 11.61 -13.85
N PHE A 413 6.54 11.05 -13.85
CA PHE A 413 6.25 9.72 -14.39
C PHE A 413 5.26 9.83 -15.56
N PRO A 414 5.21 8.86 -16.51
CA PRO A 414 4.49 9.02 -17.77
C PRO A 414 3.02 9.45 -17.62
N HIS A 415 2.27 8.88 -16.68
CA HIS A 415 0.88 9.25 -16.42
C HIS A 415 0.71 10.69 -15.90
N GLY A 416 1.61 11.13 -15.01
CA GLY A 416 1.61 12.50 -14.51
C GLY A 416 1.89 13.51 -15.62
N ILE A 417 2.88 13.24 -16.48
CA ILE A 417 3.25 14.11 -17.61
C ILE A 417 2.12 14.17 -18.64
N ILE A 418 1.61 13.01 -19.08
CA ILE A 418 0.51 12.96 -20.05
C ILE A 418 -0.73 13.63 -19.47
N GLY A 419 -1.08 13.34 -18.20
CA GLY A 419 -2.21 13.95 -17.51
C GLY A 419 -2.13 15.46 -17.43
N PHE A 420 -0.95 16.02 -17.12
CA PHE A 420 -0.73 17.47 -17.10
C PHE A 420 -0.91 18.10 -18.49
N LEU A 421 -0.31 17.51 -19.53
CA LEU A 421 -0.45 18.01 -20.91
C LEU A 421 -1.90 17.94 -21.40
N VAL A 422 -2.59 16.83 -21.15
CA VAL A 422 -4.01 16.67 -21.46
C VAL A 422 -4.84 17.72 -20.73
N HIS A 423 -4.53 18.00 -19.46
CA HIS A 423 -5.24 19.02 -18.69
C HIS A 423 -5.03 20.43 -19.27
N LEU A 424 -3.79 20.80 -19.61
CA LEU A 424 -3.47 22.08 -20.25
C LEU A 424 -4.17 22.23 -21.61
N ILE A 425 -4.11 21.21 -22.46
CA ILE A 425 -4.81 21.21 -23.75
C ILE A 425 -6.33 21.27 -23.53
N GLY A 426 -6.84 20.62 -22.49
CA GLY A 426 -8.22 20.68 -22.03
C GLY A 426 -8.70 22.07 -21.59
N LEU A 427 -7.80 23.06 -21.45
CA LEU A 427 -8.17 24.46 -21.27
C LEU A 427 -8.50 25.14 -22.61
N GLN A 428 -8.44 24.42 -23.75
CA GLN A 428 -8.86 24.95 -25.05
C GLN A 428 -10.30 25.49 -25.06
N GLN A 429 -11.15 25.11 -24.09
CA GLN A 429 -12.50 25.61 -23.92
C GLN A 429 -12.51 27.13 -23.77
N PHE A 430 -11.45 27.74 -23.20
CA PHE A 430 -11.29 29.18 -23.13
C PHE A 430 -11.11 29.84 -24.51
N THR A 431 -10.63 29.11 -25.52
CA THR A 431 -10.56 29.64 -26.90
C THR A 431 -11.95 29.94 -27.48
N ALA A 432 -13.03 29.40 -26.89
CA ALA A 432 -14.40 29.71 -27.29
C ALA A 432 -14.78 31.18 -27.06
N PHE A 433 -14.14 31.88 -26.11
CA PHE A 433 -14.31 33.33 -25.92
C PHE A 433 -13.79 34.13 -27.11
N CYS A 434 -12.81 33.59 -27.83
CA CYS A 434 -12.23 34.20 -29.03
C CYS A 434 -12.87 33.67 -30.33
N ARG A 435 -14.00 32.95 -30.25
CA ARG A 435 -14.65 32.33 -31.42
C ARG A 435 -15.17 33.42 -32.37
N PRO A 436 -14.66 33.51 -33.62
CA PRO A 436 -15.14 34.53 -34.56
C PRO A 436 -16.61 34.32 -34.97
N HIS A 437 -17.40 35.40 -34.96
CA HIS A 437 -18.81 35.38 -35.39
C HIS A 437 -18.95 35.13 -36.90
N LYS A 438 -20.13 34.65 -37.34
CA LYS A 438 -20.44 34.57 -38.77
C LYS A 438 -20.68 36.00 -39.28
N SER A 439 -20.18 36.34 -40.47
CA SER A 439 -20.51 37.64 -41.08
C SER A 439 -21.97 37.64 -41.53
N VAL A 440 -22.57 38.83 -41.57
CA VAL A 440 -23.97 39.06 -42.00
C VAL A 440 -24.17 38.58 -43.46
N ASP A 441 -23.14 38.70 -44.30
CA ASP A 441 -23.20 38.37 -45.75
C ASP A 441 -22.92 36.90 -46.11
N SER A 442 -23.32 35.95 -45.26
CA SER A 442 -23.32 34.49 -45.52
C SER A 442 -21.96 33.77 -45.76
N LYS A 443 -20.85 34.48 -45.99
CA LYS A 443 -19.51 33.86 -46.15
C LYS A 443 -18.80 33.68 -44.80
N THR A 444 -18.50 32.43 -44.44
CA THR A 444 -17.78 32.11 -43.19
C THR A 444 -16.37 32.72 -43.21
N PRO A 445 -15.96 33.55 -42.22
CA PRO A 445 -14.64 34.19 -42.24
C PRO A 445 -13.48 33.20 -42.18
N LYS A 446 -12.36 33.46 -42.88
CA LYS A 446 -11.16 32.60 -42.85
C LYS A 446 -10.65 32.32 -41.43
N LYS A 447 -10.66 33.35 -40.57
CA LYS A 447 -10.29 33.23 -39.15
C LYS A 447 -11.16 32.21 -38.40
N ARG A 448 -12.46 32.12 -38.74
CA ARG A 448 -13.39 31.17 -38.15
C ARG A 448 -13.07 29.73 -38.58
N VAL A 449 -12.77 29.52 -39.86
CA VAL A 449 -12.41 28.20 -40.39
C VAL A 449 -11.12 27.68 -39.72
N ILE A 450 -10.11 28.55 -39.58
CA ILE A 450 -8.85 28.21 -38.89
C ILE A 450 -9.13 27.80 -37.44
N TRP A 451 -9.90 28.62 -36.71
CA TRP A 451 -10.27 28.32 -35.32
C TRP A 451 -11.06 27.01 -35.20
N GLU A 452 -12.05 26.77 -36.08
CA GLU A 452 -12.86 25.56 -36.07
C GLU A 452 -12.06 24.29 -36.40
N ASN A 453 -11.02 24.38 -37.23
CA ASN A 453 -10.13 23.27 -37.53
C ASN A 453 -9.17 23.01 -36.37
N PHE A 454 -8.56 24.06 -35.82
CA PHE A 454 -7.68 23.97 -34.66
C PHE A 454 -8.40 23.37 -33.45
N HIS A 455 -9.54 23.94 -33.04
CA HIS A 455 -10.35 23.47 -31.91
C HIS A 455 -10.75 21.99 -32.06
N ARG A 456 -11.12 21.58 -33.28
CA ARG A 456 -11.57 20.22 -33.56
C ARG A 456 -10.44 19.20 -33.49
N TRP A 457 -9.29 19.48 -34.08
CA TRP A 457 -8.17 18.54 -34.09
C TRP A 457 -7.48 18.48 -32.73
N LEU A 458 -7.25 19.63 -32.10
CA LEU A 458 -6.68 19.70 -30.77
C LEU A 458 -7.56 18.94 -29.76
N GLY A 459 -8.88 19.12 -29.82
CA GLY A 459 -9.81 18.37 -28.98
C GLY A 459 -9.78 16.86 -29.22
N ARG A 460 -9.71 16.38 -30.46
CA ARG A 460 -9.64 14.94 -30.75
C ARG A 460 -8.37 14.30 -30.20
N VAL A 461 -7.23 14.96 -30.42
CA VAL A 461 -5.94 14.49 -29.90
C VAL A 461 -5.99 14.45 -28.38
N CYS A 462 -6.49 15.52 -27.75
CA CYS A 462 -6.65 15.58 -26.29
C CYS A 462 -7.52 14.43 -25.74
N LEU A 463 -8.68 14.19 -26.35
CA LEU A 463 -9.60 13.12 -25.95
C LEU A 463 -9.00 11.72 -26.09
N LEU A 464 -8.20 11.47 -27.13
CA LEU A 464 -7.50 10.20 -27.31
C LEU A 464 -6.45 9.98 -26.21
N PHE A 465 -5.59 10.97 -25.99
CA PHE A 465 -4.58 10.91 -24.93
C PHE A 465 -5.21 10.81 -23.55
N ALA A 466 -6.35 11.46 -23.32
CA ALA A 466 -7.08 11.36 -22.07
C ALA A 466 -7.55 9.92 -21.78
N LEU A 467 -8.10 9.21 -22.77
CA LEU A 467 -8.52 7.81 -22.62
C LEU A 467 -7.33 6.87 -22.35
N ILE A 468 -6.22 7.05 -23.08
CA ILE A 468 -4.97 6.32 -22.82
C ILE A 468 -4.48 6.59 -21.39
N ASN A 469 -4.53 7.85 -20.95
CA ASN A 469 -4.08 8.22 -19.63
C ASN A 469 -4.99 7.68 -18.51
N CYS A 470 -6.30 7.58 -18.75
CA CYS A 470 -7.22 6.90 -17.82
C CYS A 470 -6.89 5.40 -17.69
N ALA A 471 -6.56 4.73 -18.79
CA ALA A 471 -6.13 3.32 -18.75
C ALA A 471 -4.83 3.17 -17.93
N LEU A 472 -3.87 4.06 -18.13
CA LEU A 472 -2.62 4.11 -17.36
C LEU A 472 -2.86 4.46 -15.89
N GLY A 473 -3.86 5.28 -15.58
CA GLY A 473 -4.26 5.60 -14.21
C GLY A 473 -4.83 4.38 -13.48
N LEU A 474 -5.68 3.58 -14.14
CA LEU A 474 -6.16 2.30 -13.60
C LEU A 474 -5.01 1.35 -13.29
N PHE A 475 -4.01 1.31 -14.20
CA PHE A 475 -2.74 0.61 -14.00
C PHE A 475 -2.09 0.98 -12.68
N LEU A 476 -1.80 2.26 -12.47
CA LEU A 476 -1.11 2.74 -11.28
C LEU A 476 -1.93 2.62 -9.98
N ALA A 477 -3.26 2.70 -10.06
CA ALA A 477 -4.13 2.65 -8.89
C ALA A 477 -4.32 1.25 -8.30
N LEU A 478 -3.65 0.22 -8.83
CA LEU A 478 -3.85 -1.17 -8.41
C LEU A 478 -5.31 -1.63 -8.54
N ALA A 479 -6.04 -1.12 -9.55
CA ALA A 479 -7.45 -1.41 -9.68
C ALA A 479 -7.72 -2.92 -9.75
N ALA A 480 -8.87 -3.36 -9.25
CA ALA A 480 -9.26 -4.76 -9.38
C ALA A 480 -9.33 -5.15 -10.86
N LYS A 481 -8.98 -6.41 -11.21
CA LYS A 481 -9.05 -6.91 -12.60
C LYS A 481 -10.39 -6.60 -13.27
N GLY A 482 -11.49 -6.69 -12.51
CA GLY A 482 -12.84 -6.35 -12.97
C GLY A 482 -12.98 -4.89 -13.44
N LEU A 483 -12.32 -3.92 -12.79
CA LEU A 483 -12.36 -2.51 -13.20
C LEU A 483 -11.66 -2.29 -14.55
N TYR A 484 -10.55 -2.99 -14.82
CA TYR A 484 -9.92 -2.93 -16.14
C TYR A 484 -10.80 -3.54 -17.22
N ILE A 485 -11.39 -4.70 -16.93
CA ILE A 485 -12.31 -5.37 -17.86
C ILE A 485 -13.48 -4.43 -18.18
N ALA A 486 -14.09 -3.82 -17.16
CA ALA A 486 -15.14 -2.83 -17.32
C ALA A 486 -14.70 -1.62 -18.16
N PHE A 487 -13.49 -1.11 -17.92
CA PHE A 487 -12.93 0.00 -18.71
C PHE A 487 -12.70 -0.38 -20.18
N LEU A 488 -12.21 -1.60 -20.45
CA LEU A 488 -12.03 -2.10 -21.83
C LEU A 488 -13.36 -2.27 -22.55
N PHE A 489 -14.38 -2.83 -21.89
CA PHE A 489 -15.74 -2.90 -22.44
C PHE A 489 -16.32 -1.51 -22.72
N TYR A 490 -16.13 -0.57 -21.79
CA TYR A 490 -16.52 0.82 -21.98
C TYR A 490 -15.81 1.44 -23.20
N PHE A 491 -14.49 1.29 -23.30
CA PHE A 491 -13.69 1.82 -24.40
C PHE A 491 -14.13 1.23 -25.75
N ALA A 492 -14.35 -0.09 -25.82
CA ALA A 492 -14.90 -0.75 -27.00
C ALA A 492 -16.29 -0.23 -27.39
N THR A 493 -17.14 0.04 -26.40
CA THR A 493 -18.48 0.62 -26.61
C THR A 493 -18.38 2.03 -27.19
N VAL A 494 -17.49 2.87 -26.67
CA VAL A 494 -17.25 4.22 -27.20
C VAL A 494 -16.77 4.15 -28.65
N ILE A 495 -15.77 3.32 -28.95
CA ILE A 495 -15.28 3.14 -30.33
C ILE A 495 -16.40 2.68 -31.26
N THR A 496 -17.16 1.67 -30.85
CA THR A 496 -18.26 1.11 -31.64
C THR A 496 -19.33 2.18 -31.92
N ALA A 497 -19.68 3.00 -30.93
CA ALA A 497 -20.61 4.11 -31.12
C ALA A 497 -20.10 5.13 -32.15
N TYR A 498 -18.81 5.48 -32.10
CA TYR A 498 -18.18 6.36 -33.10
C TYR A 498 -18.20 5.75 -34.50
N VAL A 499 -17.89 4.46 -34.64
CA VAL A 499 -17.90 3.76 -35.93
C VAL A 499 -19.30 3.70 -36.51
N ILE A 500 -20.30 3.28 -35.74
CA ILE A 500 -21.70 3.21 -36.17
C ILE A 500 -22.20 4.59 -36.61
N ALA A 501 -21.93 5.63 -35.81
CA ALA A 501 -22.35 6.99 -36.13
C ALA A 501 -21.65 7.53 -37.39
N GLU A 502 -20.37 7.21 -37.60
CA GLU A 502 -19.62 7.61 -38.79
C GLU A 502 -20.12 6.88 -40.05
N VAL A 503 -20.39 5.57 -39.97
CA VAL A 503 -20.98 4.78 -41.07
C VAL A 503 -22.35 5.34 -41.44
N ARG A 504 -23.21 5.59 -40.45
CA ARG A 504 -24.54 6.20 -40.67
C ARG A 504 -24.43 7.56 -41.34
N LEU A 505 -23.54 8.43 -40.86
CA LEU A 505 -23.33 9.77 -41.42
C LEU A 505 -22.88 9.70 -42.89
N ARG A 506 -21.97 8.79 -43.23
CA ARG A 506 -21.52 8.59 -44.61
C ARG A 506 -22.64 8.04 -45.50
N TRP A 507 -23.44 7.11 -44.98
CA TRP A 507 -24.58 6.57 -45.71
C TRP A 507 -25.61 7.66 -46.01
N THR A 508 -26.05 8.43 -45.02
CA THR A 508 -27.03 9.51 -45.25
C THR A 508 -26.53 10.54 -46.25
N ASN A 509 -25.25 10.93 -46.17
CA ASN A 509 -24.66 11.86 -47.14
C ASN A 509 -24.66 11.27 -48.57
N LYS A 510 -24.33 9.98 -48.72
CA LYS A 510 -24.37 9.31 -50.03
C LYS A 510 -25.79 9.24 -50.58
N SER A 511 -26.78 8.89 -49.75
CA SER A 511 -28.18 8.83 -50.14
C SER A 511 -28.74 10.18 -50.60
N GLN A 512 -28.36 11.28 -49.93
CA GLN A 512 -28.75 12.63 -50.34
C GLN A 512 -28.19 13.01 -51.71
N VAL A 513 -26.92 12.69 -51.99
CA VAL A 513 -26.29 12.95 -53.30
C VAL A 513 -26.95 12.13 -54.41
N THR A 514 -27.29 10.87 -54.15
CA THR A 514 -28.01 10.05 -55.15
C THR A 514 -29.43 10.53 -55.42
N ASN A 515 -30.12 11.11 -54.45
CA ASN A 515 -31.47 11.65 -54.65
C ASN A 515 -31.45 12.99 -55.37
N SER A 516 -30.50 13.88 -55.05
CA SER A 516 -30.36 15.15 -55.79
C SER A 516 -30.02 14.94 -57.27
N ASN A 517 -29.25 13.89 -57.58
CA ASN A 517 -28.89 13.54 -58.96
C ASN A 517 -30.02 12.83 -59.74
N LYS A 518 -31.13 12.47 -59.07
CA LYS A 518 -32.34 11.93 -59.73
C LYS A 518 -33.42 13.00 -59.94
N GLU A 519 -33.33 14.13 -59.25
CA GLU A 519 -34.25 15.28 -59.38
C GLU A 519 -33.72 16.37 -60.32
N GLN A 520 -32.46 16.26 -60.77
CA GLN A 520 -31.89 16.94 -61.93
C GLN A 520 -31.98 16.04 -63.16
#